data_AF-A0A2V9ZVG9-F1
#
_entry.id   AF-A0A2V9ZVG9-F1
#
_cell.length_a   1.000
_cell.length_b   1.000
_cell.length_c   1.000
_cell.angle_alpha   90.00
_cell.angle_beta   90.00
_cell.angle_gamma   90.00
#
_symmetry.space_group_name_H-M   'P 1'
#
loop_
_entity.id
_entity.type
_entity.pdbx_description
1 polymer ?
#
loop_
_entity_poly.entity_id
_entity_poly.type
_entity_poly.pdbx_seq_one_letter_code
_entity_poly.pdbx_strand_id
1 'polypeptide(L)'
;MLRAVARCLALLLCSLFAVTLYAQQFSADLVDLRPDRKSNPAKVYVSNDKLRFETQDRSAGGNVAMIWDIGHQTRYLLMADRRMYMDYSPVMGSKLPVTLYWHPSDINNACPEWHKLAEQMKHTEKWGTCRKIGSDTVNGRSAIKYEGSSTEGKTGDVWIDSKLHYVTKYEDKDGGMELRNIQEGSQSASLFEIPAGYQKFDLGNMRLPQR
;
A
#
# COMPACT_ATOMS: atom_id res chain seq x y z
N MET A 1 -44.46 -24.23 -51.73
CA MET A 1 -44.71 -24.11 -50.28
C MET A 1 -43.47 -24.60 -49.54
N LEU A 2 -42.96 -23.79 -48.60
CA LEU A 2 -41.84 -24.06 -47.67
C LEU A 2 -40.44 -24.19 -48.34
N ARG A 3 -39.36 -23.52 -47.92
CA ARG A 3 -39.07 -22.73 -46.71
C ARG A 3 -37.89 -21.79 -47.02
N ALA A 4 -38.05 -20.53 -46.67
CA ALA A 4 -36.98 -19.57 -46.45
C ALA A 4 -36.13 -19.98 -45.22
N VAL A 5 -35.09 -19.18 -44.96
CA VAL A 5 -34.20 -19.18 -43.77
C VAL A 5 -32.89 -19.96 -43.96
N ALA A 6 -31.90 -19.32 -44.61
CA ALA A 6 -30.49 -19.70 -44.44
C ALA A 6 -29.50 -18.61 -44.92
N ARG A 7 -29.77 -17.32 -44.71
CA ARG A 7 -28.76 -16.26 -44.96
C ARG A 7 -29.01 -15.08 -44.04
N CYS A 8 -28.43 -15.11 -42.84
CA CYS A 8 -28.08 -13.94 -42.00
C CYS A 8 -27.61 -14.41 -40.60
N LEU A 9 -26.64 -15.33 -40.52
CA LEU A 9 -26.08 -15.75 -39.23
C LEU A 9 -24.55 -15.90 -39.32
N ALA A 10 -23.88 -14.87 -39.81
CA ALA A 10 -22.43 -14.76 -39.74
C ALA A 10 -22.09 -13.29 -39.66
N LEU A 11 -22.09 -12.73 -38.44
CA LEU A 11 -21.39 -11.48 -38.02
C LEU A 11 -21.86 -11.00 -36.63
N LEU A 12 -22.08 -11.90 -35.66
CA LEU A 12 -22.43 -11.51 -34.28
C LEU A 12 -21.80 -12.47 -33.26
N LEU A 13 -20.50 -12.72 -33.43
CA LEU A 13 -19.64 -13.36 -32.43
C LEU A 13 -18.34 -12.56 -32.24
N CYS A 14 -18.45 -11.23 -32.16
CA CYS A 14 -17.46 -10.46 -31.41
C CYS A 14 -17.73 -10.73 -29.93
N SER A 15 -17.15 -11.83 -29.45
CA SER A 15 -16.98 -12.15 -28.05
C SER A 15 -16.54 -10.89 -27.31
N LEU A 16 -17.45 -10.38 -26.48
CA LEU A 16 -17.19 -9.43 -25.41
C LEU A 16 -16.19 -10.06 -24.44
N PHE A 17 -14.91 -10.07 -24.79
CA PHE A 17 -13.87 -10.04 -23.77
C PHE A 17 -13.94 -8.64 -23.18
N ALA A 18 -14.82 -8.48 -22.20
CA ALA A 18 -14.66 -7.41 -21.24
C ALA A 18 -13.29 -7.66 -20.60
N VAL A 19 -12.28 -6.94 -21.11
CA VAL A 19 -11.02 -6.79 -20.41
C VAL A 19 -11.40 -5.98 -19.17
N THR A 20 -11.81 -6.67 -18.11
CA THR A 20 -11.86 -6.08 -16.79
C THR A 20 -10.41 -5.73 -16.47
N LEU A 21 -10.06 -4.47 -16.74
CA LEU A 21 -8.99 -3.77 -16.06
C LEU A 21 -9.32 -3.87 -14.58
N TYR A 22 -8.84 -4.93 -13.93
CA TYR A 22 -8.82 -4.96 -12.48
C TYR A 22 -7.97 -3.77 -12.07
N ALA A 23 -8.63 -2.77 -11.50
CA ALA A 23 -8.05 -1.97 -10.45
C ALA A 23 -7.07 -2.86 -9.65
N GLN A 24 -5.86 -2.39 -9.44
CA GLN A 24 -4.78 -3.19 -8.83
C GLN A 24 -5.08 -3.36 -7.34
N GLN A 25 -5.91 -4.36 -7.05
CA GLN A 25 -6.43 -4.66 -5.73
C GLN A 25 -5.83 -5.97 -5.25
N PHE A 26 -5.41 -6.00 -4.00
CA PHE A 26 -4.84 -7.20 -3.40
C PHE A 26 -4.88 -7.13 -1.87
N SER A 27 -4.70 -8.28 -1.24
CA SER A 27 -4.36 -8.38 0.18
C SER A 27 -3.01 -9.08 0.36
N ALA A 28 -2.33 -8.82 1.47
CA ALA A 28 -1.03 -9.41 1.77
C ALA A 28 -0.75 -9.45 3.28
N ASP A 29 0.23 -10.26 3.67
CA ASP A 29 0.89 -10.21 4.97
C ASP A 29 2.09 -9.29 4.88
N LEU A 30 2.16 -8.30 5.77
CA LEU A 30 3.31 -7.43 5.94
C LEU A 30 4.19 -7.95 7.07
N VAL A 31 5.39 -8.40 6.70
CA VAL A 31 6.35 -9.05 7.60
C VAL A 31 7.54 -8.13 7.85
N ASP A 32 7.93 -8.00 9.11
CA ASP A 32 9.15 -7.32 9.54
C ASP A 32 10.34 -8.28 9.41
N LEU A 33 11.39 -7.85 8.72
CA LEU A 33 12.59 -8.67 8.48
C LEU A 33 13.64 -8.51 9.58
N ARG A 34 13.40 -7.68 10.60
CA ARG A 34 14.33 -7.51 11.71
C ARG A 34 14.42 -8.77 12.57
N PRO A 35 15.62 -9.31 12.82
CA PRO A 35 15.80 -10.58 13.52
C PRO A 35 15.37 -10.54 15.00
N ASP A 36 15.45 -9.38 15.64
CA ASP A 36 15.10 -9.16 17.05
C ASP A 36 13.60 -8.94 17.28
N ARG A 37 12.84 -8.63 16.22
CA ARG A 37 11.41 -8.31 16.31
C ARG A 37 10.56 -9.48 15.82
N LYS A 38 10.18 -10.34 16.75
CA LYS A 38 9.07 -11.29 16.53
C LYS A 38 7.74 -10.57 16.67
N SER A 39 7.20 -10.02 15.58
CA SER A 39 5.82 -9.52 15.52
C SER A 39 4.94 -10.41 14.67
N ASN A 40 3.67 -10.53 15.04
CA ASN A 40 2.67 -11.10 14.15
C ASN A 40 2.62 -10.25 12.87
N PRO A 41 2.55 -10.88 11.67
CA PRO A 41 2.39 -10.12 10.43
C PRO A 41 1.17 -9.22 10.50
N ALA A 42 1.34 -7.97 10.06
CA ALA A 42 0.19 -7.09 9.84
C ALA A 42 -0.52 -7.49 8.55
N LYS A 43 -1.84 -7.34 8.49
CA LYS A 43 -2.58 -7.52 7.23
C LYS A 43 -2.63 -6.22 6.46
N VAL A 44 -2.44 -6.29 5.15
CA VAL A 44 -2.56 -5.16 4.23
C VAL A 44 -3.65 -5.46 3.23
N TYR A 45 -4.50 -4.46 2.97
CA TYR A 45 -5.49 -4.49 1.90
C TYR A 45 -5.33 -3.23 1.06
N VAL A 46 -5.21 -3.41 -0.25
CA VAL A 46 -5.01 -2.33 -1.21
C VAL A 46 -6.17 -2.32 -2.19
N SER A 47 -6.76 -1.14 -2.39
CA SER A 47 -7.79 -0.94 -3.40
C SER A 47 -7.69 0.45 -4.01
N ASN A 48 -7.13 0.56 -5.22
CA ASN A 48 -6.91 1.84 -5.90
C ASN A 48 -6.21 2.87 -4.99
N ASP A 49 -6.94 3.89 -4.58
CA ASP A 49 -6.55 5.00 -3.73
C ASP A 49 -6.84 4.74 -2.25
N LYS A 50 -7.14 3.49 -1.87
CA LYS A 50 -7.42 3.10 -0.50
C LYS A 50 -6.47 2.03 0.00
N LEU A 51 -6.10 2.16 1.25
CA LEU A 51 -5.17 1.27 1.91
C LEU A 51 -5.63 1.01 3.33
N ARG A 52 -5.56 -0.25 3.75
CA ARG A 52 -5.83 -0.66 5.13
C ARG A 52 -4.68 -1.49 5.68
N PHE A 53 -4.26 -1.15 6.88
CA PHE A 53 -3.35 -1.97 7.70
C PHE A 53 -4.09 -2.46 8.91
N GLU A 54 -4.01 -3.75 9.20
CA GLU A 54 -4.51 -4.33 10.46
C GLU A 54 -3.35 -4.91 11.25
N THR A 55 -3.29 -4.57 12.53
CA THR A 55 -2.26 -5.05 13.44
C THR A 55 -2.81 -5.17 14.85
N GLN A 56 -2.01 -5.76 15.74
CA GLN A 56 -2.28 -5.76 17.17
C GLN A 56 -1.39 -4.72 17.84
N ASP A 57 -2.01 -3.76 18.53
CA ASP A 57 -1.33 -2.78 19.36
C ASP A 57 -1.96 -2.79 20.75
N ARG A 58 -1.21 -3.35 21.71
CA ARG A 58 -1.65 -3.44 23.12
C ARG A 58 -1.86 -2.07 23.76
N SER A 59 -1.10 -1.04 23.34
CA SER A 59 -1.23 0.31 23.89
C SER A 59 -2.51 1.00 23.41
N ALA A 60 -2.92 0.72 22.17
CA ALA A 60 -4.18 1.19 21.59
C ALA A 60 -5.39 0.28 21.93
N GLY A 61 -5.18 -0.74 22.78
CA GLY A 61 -6.25 -1.57 23.32
C GLY A 61 -6.58 -2.83 22.51
N GLY A 62 -5.64 -3.37 21.74
CA GLY A 62 -5.77 -4.67 21.07
C GLY A 62 -5.76 -4.54 19.55
N ASN A 63 -6.84 -4.96 18.89
CA ASN A 63 -6.91 -4.95 17.42
C ASN A 63 -7.09 -3.53 16.89
N VAL A 64 -6.20 -3.14 15.98
CA VAL A 64 -6.18 -1.81 15.37
C VAL A 64 -6.19 -1.93 13.86
N ALA A 65 -6.97 -1.07 13.20
CA ALA A 65 -6.90 -0.90 11.75
C ALA A 65 -6.64 0.56 11.38
N MET A 66 -5.65 0.81 10.53
CA MET A 66 -5.44 2.12 9.90
C MET A 66 -6.04 2.09 8.50
N ILE A 67 -6.93 3.04 8.20
CA ILE A 67 -7.53 3.21 6.87
C ILE A 67 -7.07 4.54 6.31
N TRP A 68 -6.45 4.51 5.13
CA TRP A 68 -6.07 5.70 4.38
C TRP A 68 -6.86 5.73 3.07
N ASP A 69 -7.59 6.81 2.87
CA ASP A 69 -8.25 7.15 1.62
C ASP A 69 -7.49 8.32 1.00
N ILE A 70 -6.70 8.00 -0.01
CA ILE A 70 -5.73 8.89 -0.64
C ILE A 70 -6.47 9.90 -1.51
N GLY A 71 -7.49 9.47 -2.25
CA GLY A 71 -8.30 10.34 -3.10
C GLY A 71 -9.04 11.42 -2.33
N HIS A 72 -9.54 11.09 -1.13
CA HIS A 72 -10.24 12.04 -0.25
C HIS A 72 -9.34 12.66 0.83
N GLN A 73 -8.06 12.27 0.87
CA GLN A 73 -7.08 12.72 1.87
C GLN A 73 -7.50 12.48 3.32
N THR A 74 -8.27 11.40 3.59
CA THR A 74 -8.70 11.05 4.94
C THR A 74 -7.90 9.89 5.51
N ARG A 75 -7.67 9.92 6.82
CA ARG A 75 -6.93 8.89 7.54
C ARG A 75 -7.57 8.59 8.88
N TYR A 76 -7.94 7.34 9.08
CA TYR A 76 -8.59 6.87 10.29
C TYR A 76 -7.76 5.80 11.00
N LEU A 77 -7.75 5.86 12.33
CA LEU A 77 -7.30 4.78 13.19
C LEU A 77 -8.54 4.19 13.87
N LEU A 78 -8.87 2.94 13.57
CA LEU A 78 -9.93 2.17 14.21
C LEU A 78 -9.35 1.38 15.39
N MET A 79 -9.93 1.57 16.58
CA MET A 79 -9.68 0.74 17.76
C MET A 79 -10.83 -0.26 17.88
N ALA A 80 -10.67 -1.43 17.27
CA ALA A 80 -11.79 -2.33 17.01
C ALA A 80 -12.47 -2.84 18.29
N ASP A 81 -11.66 -3.21 19.28
CA ASP A 81 -12.13 -3.77 20.55
C ASP A 81 -12.90 -2.73 21.39
N ARG A 82 -12.66 -1.43 21.15
CA ARG A 82 -13.36 -0.33 21.82
C ARG A 82 -14.51 0.26 21.00
N ARG A 83 -14.67 -0.15 19.75
CA ARG A 83 -15.61 0.45 18.78
C ARG A 83 -15.46 1.97 18.72
N MET A 84 -14.22 2.43 18.68
CA MET A 84 -13.88 3.84 18.55
C MET A 84 -12.97 4.07 17.34
N TYR A 85 -12.97 5.29 16.81
CA TYR A 85 -12.03 5.69 15.78
C TYR A 85 -11.45 7.08 16.03
N MET A 86 -10.21 7.29 15.64
CA MET A 86 -9.57 8.60 15.62
C MET A 86 -9.43 9.08 14.18
N ASP A 87 -9.77 10.33 13.94
CA ASP A 87 -9.56 11.01 12.68
C ASP A 87 -8.21 11.73 12.71
N TYR A 88 -7.21 11.15 12.05
CA TYR A 88 -5.85 11.68 11.98
C TYR A 88 -5.66 12.67 10.82
N SER A 89 -6.68 12.89 10.00
CA SER A 89 -6.62 13.79 8.84
C SER A 89 -6.13 15.20 9.24
N PRO A 90 -6.63 15.82 10.33
CA PRO A 90 -6.19 17.17 10.73
C PRO A 90 -4.79 17.24 11.37
N VAL A 91 -4.32 16.16 12.01
CA VAL A 91 -3.13 16.20 12.89
C VAL A 91 -1.82 15.88 12.16
N MET A 92 -1.88 15.08 11.09
CA MET A 92 -0.66 14.71 10.36
C MET A 92 -0.20 15.75 9.31
N GLY A 93 -0.97 16.80 9.06
CA GLY A 93 -0.74 17.71 7.95
C GLY A 93 -0.74 17.00 6.59
N SER A 94 -0.38 17.71 5.52
CA SER A 94 -0.29 17.20 4.15
C SER A 94 0.88 16.23 3.90
N LYS A 95 1.53 15.72 4.96
CA LYS A 95 2.62 14.74 4.82
C LYS A 95 2.01 13.43 4.32
N LEU A 96 2.36 13.08 3.09
CA LEU A 96 1.99 11.83 2.44
C LEU A 96 2.45 10.68 3.35
N PRO A 97 1.57 9.73 3.69
CA PRO A 97 1.99 8.64 4.53
C PRO A 97 2.96 7.72 3.76
N VAL A 98 3.93 7.14 4.47
CA VAL A 98 5.11 6.48 3.86
C VAL A 98 4.77 5.33 2.90
N THR A 99 3.59 4.76 3.01
CA THR A 99 3.16 3.63 2.17
C THR A 99 2.65 4.09 0.80
N LEU A 100 2.42 5.39 0.58
CA LEU A 100 2.15 5.92 -0.76
C LEU A 100 3.33 5.71 -1.71
N TYR A 101 4.53 5.55 -1.16
CA TYR A 101 5.75 5.27 -1.92
C TYR A 101 5.83 3.82 -2.37
N TRP A 102 4.90 3.01 -1.90
CA TRP A 102 4.78 1.65 -2.36
C TRP A 102 4.12 1.56 -3.71
N HIS A 103 3.63 2.62 -4.35
CA HIS A 103 3.07 2.54 -5.70
C HIS A 103 3.69 3.59 -6.65
N PRO A 104 4.95 3.41 -7.09
CA PRO A 104 5.60 4.34 -8.00
C PRO A 104 4.86 4.43 -9.34
N SER A 105 4.75 5.65 -9.86
CA SER A 105 4.04 5.93 -11.13
C SER A 105 4.75 5.36 -12.35
N ASP A 106 6.09 5.30 -12.33
CA ASP A 106 6.93 4.62 -13.30
C ASP A 106 7.86 3.64 -12.59
N ILE A 107 7.50 2.35 -12.63
CA ILE A 107 8.26 1.26 -12.00
C ILE A 107 9.65 1.06 -12.63
N ASN A 108 9.88 1.58 -13.85
CA ASN A 108 11.15 1.50 -14.55
C ASN A 108 12.03 2.72 -14.32
N ASN A 109 11.49 3.78 -13.70
CA ASN A 109 12.19 5.02 -13.39
C ASN A 109 11.69 5.63 -12.06
N ALA A 110 11.72 4.85 -10.97
CA ALA A 110 11.18 5.28 -9.67
C ALA A 110 12.03 6.34 -8.94
N CYS A 111 13.33 6.46 -9.25
CA CYS A 111 14.25 7.32 -8.49
C CYS A 111 13.87 8.82 -8.44
N PRO A 112 13.44 9.48 -9.54
CA PRO A 112 13.03 10.89 -9.48
C PRO A 112 11.83 11.13 -8.56
N GLU A 113 10.88 10.20 -8.53
CA GLU A 113 9.71 10.28 -7.65
C GLU A 113 10.13 10.15 -6.17
N TRP A 114 10.99 9.18 -5.85
CA TRP A 114 11.53 9.02 -4.51
C TRP A 114 12.43 10.18 -4.06
N HIS A 115 13.17 10.80 -4.98
CA HIS A 115 13.95 12.00 -4.66
C HIS A 115 13.04 13.20 -4.34
N LYS A 116 12.06 13.48 -5.19
CA LYS A 116 11.08 14.56 -4.97
C LYS A 116 10.37 14.40 -3.63
N LEU A 117 10.10 13.16 -3.27
CA LEU A 117 9.56 12.85 -1.97
C LEU A 117 10.54 13.21 -0.83
N ALA A 118 11.81 12.84 -0.94
CA ALA A 118 12.80 13.18 0.08
C ALA A 118 12.84 14.70 0.32
N GLU A 119 12.66 15.50 -0.74
CA GLU A 119 12.50 16.96 -0.66
C GLU A 119 11.24 17.37 0.12
N GLN A 120 10.08 16.78 -0.21
CA GLN A 120 8.82 17.06 0.49
C GLN A 120 8.87 16.70 1.98
N MET A 121 9.60 15.64 2.32
CA MET A 121 9.81 15.19 3.70
C MET A 121 10.94 15.96 4.40
N LYS A 122 11.64 16.87 3.70
CA LYS A 122 12.81 17.60 4.19
C LYS A 122 13.92 16.67 4.72
N HIS A 123 14.17 15.60 3.96
CA HIS A 123 15.20 14.58 4.23
C HIS A 123 16.27 14.54 3.12
N THR A 124 16.28 15.49 2.18
CA THR A 124 17.23 15.52 1.05
C THR A 124 18.69 15.58 1.52
N GLU A 125 18.97 16.16 2.68
CA GLU A 125 20.31 16.19 3.28
C GLU A 125 20.86 14.79 3.62
N LYS A 126 19.98 13.80 3.74
CA LYS A 126 20.32 12.39 3.98
C LYS A 126 20.29 11.55 2.70
N TRP A 127 19.84 12.11 1.58
CA TRP A 127 19.75 11.41 0.31
C TRP A 127 21.14 11.21 -0.31
N GLY A 128 21.51 9.95 -0.58
CA GLY A 128 22.73 9.61 -1.30
C GLY A 128 22.42 9.29 -2.75
N THR A 129 22.29 7.99 -3.07
CA THR A 129 22.06 7.51 -4.43
C THR A 129 20.76 6.73 -4.56
N CYS A 130 20.27 6.62 -5.79
CA CYS A 130 19.22 5.68 -6.18
C CYS A 130 19.54 5.17 -7.58
N ARG A 131 19.51 3.85 -7.77
CA ARG A 131 19.83 3.22 -9.05
C ARG A 131 18.94 2.00 -9.27
N LYS A 132 18.38 1.90 -10.47
CA LYS A 132 17.75 0.66 -10.95
C LYS A 132 18.84 -0.38 -11.19
N ILE A 133 18.71 -1.55 -10.56
CA ILE A 133 19.64 -2.67 -10.74
C ILE A 133 19.19 -3.57 -11.89
N GLY A 134 17.89 -3.88 -11.95
CA GLY A 134 17.34 -4.72 -13.01
C GLY A 134 16.18 -5.58 -12.55
N SER A 135 15.92 -6.65 -13.29
CA SER A 135 14.90 -7.64 -12.95
C SER A 135 15.37 -8.59 -11.85
N ASP A 136 14.45 -9.00 -11.00
CA ASP A 136 14.65 -9.95 -9.89
C ASP A 136 13.35 -10.73 -9.63
N THR A 137 13.32 -11.56 -8.59
CA THR A 137 12.14 -12.31 -8.17
C THR A 137 11.99 -12.28 -6.64
N VAL A 138 10.81 -11.92 -6.16
CA VAL A 138 10.46 -11.94 -4.73
C VAL A 138 9.21 -12.79 -4.53
N ASN A 139 9.29 -13.83 -3.68
CA ASN A 139 8.17 -14.75 -3.43
C ASN A 139 7.55 -15.35 -4.70
N GLY A 140 8.37 -15.68 -5.70
CA GLY A 140 7.92 -16.23 -6.98
C GLY A 140 7.26 -15.22 -7.93
N ARG A 141 7.35 -13.91 -7.63
CA ARG A 141 6.78 -12.83 -8.43
C ARG A 141 7.90 -11.99 -9.06
N SER A 142 7.73 -11.64 -10.33
CA SER A 142 8.68 -10.79 -11.05
C SER A 142 8.76 -9.40 -10.41
N ALA A 143 9.98 -8.94 -10.14
CA ALA A 143 10.23 -7.66 -9.51
C ALA A 143 11.30 -6.85 -10.26
N ILE A 144 11.28 -5.54 -10.06
CA ILE A 144 12.36 -4.64 -10.44
C ILE A 144 13.08 -4.24 -9.16
N LYS A 145 14.38 -4.53 -9.10
CA LYS A 145 15.24 -4.17 -7.98
C LYS A 145 15.85 -2.79 -8.18
N TYR A 146 15.82 -2.00 -7.12
CA TYR A 146 16.52 -0.74 -6.95
C TYR A 146 17.46 -0.83 -5.75
N GLU A 147 18.58 -0.14 -5.83
CA GLU A 147 19.53 0.05 -4.73
C GLU A 147 19.62 1.54 -4.45
N GLY A 148 19.68 1.90 -3.17
CA GLY A 148 19.87 3.27 -2.74
C GLY A 148 20.90 3.39 -1.62
N SER A 149 21.39 4.60 -1.42
CA SER A 149 22.28 4.92 -0.31
C SER A 149 21.93 6.25 0.34
N SER A 150 22.38 6.44 1.58
CA SER A 150 22.35 7.72 2.28
C SER A 150 23.72 8.39 2.29
N THR A 151 23.76 9.68 2.63
CA THR A 151 25.02 10.42 2.85
C THR A 151 25.84 9.89 4.03
N GLU A 152 25.22 9.12 4.94
CA GLU A 152 25.86 8.43 6.06
C GLU A 152 26.45 7.07 5.66
N GLY A 153 26.40 6.70 4.37
CA GLY A 153 26.92 5.42 3.88
C GLY A 153 26.04 4.21 4.18
N LYS A 154 24.80 4.42 4.64
CA LYS A 154 23.82 3.32 4.75
C LYS A 154 23.30 2.97 3.37
N THR A 155 23.18 1.70 3.07
CA THR A 155 22.65 1.19 1.80
C THR A 155 21.41 0.35 2.05
N GLY A 156 20.53 0.30 1.06
CA GLY A 156 19.34 -0.52 1.10
C GLY A 156 18.82 -0.83 -0.29
N ASP A 157 18.06 -1.91 -0.38
CA ASP A 157 17.45 -2.41 -1.59
C ASP A 157 15.92 -2.27 -1.51
N VAL A 158 15.30 -2.03 -2.66
CA VAL A 158 13.84 -1.94 -2.82
C VAL A 158 13.44 -2.79 -4.02
N TRP A 159 12.37 -3.58 -3.87
CA TRP A 159 11.80 -4.39 -4.94
C TRP A 159 10.38 -3.95 -5.24
N ILE A 160 10.13 -3.65 -6.51
CA ILE A 160 8.81 -3.30 -7.03
C ILE A 160 8.28 -4.47 -7.85
N ASP A 161 7.15 -5.04 -7.44
CA ASP A 161 6.46 -6.08 -8.20
C ASP A 161 6.00 -5.54 -9.55
N SER A 162 6.44 -6.19 -10.63
CA SER A 162 6.22 -5.70 -11.99
C SER A 162 4.77 -5.80 -12.45
N LYS A 163 3.96 -6.64 -11.81
CA LYS A 163 2.54 -6.82 -12.14
C LYS A 163 1.65 -5.96 -11.26
N LEU A 164 2.00 -5.76 -10.00
CA LEU A 164 1.28 -4.94 -9.01
C LEU A 164 1.70 -3.48 -9.01
N HIS A 165 2.78 -3.13 -9.70
CA HIS A 165 3.38 -1.81 -9.68
C HIS A 165 3.57 -1.32 -8.24
N TYR A 166 3.91 -2.26 -7.35
CA TYR A 166 3.90 -2.05 -5.91
C TYR A 166 5.22 -2.47 -5.27
N VAL A 167 5.75 -1.69 -4.33
CA VAL A 167 6.90 -2.07 -3.52
C VAL A 167 6.47 -3.21 -2.62
N THR A 168 7.02 -4.39 -2.87
CA THR A 168 6.72 -5.60 -2.10
C THR A 168 7.83 -5.97 -1.13
N LYS A 169 9.02 -5.36 -1.25
CA LYS A 169 10.11 -5.56 -0.30
C LYS A 169 11.00 -4.33 -0.23
N TYR A 170 11.49 -4.03 0.96
CA TYR A 170 12.71 -3.25 1.14
C TYR A 170 13.57 -3.89 2.22
N GLU A 171 14.88 -3.76 2.12
CA GLU A 171 15.82 -4.36 3.05
C GLU A 171 17.13 -3.55 3.12
N ASP A 172 17.65 -3.38 4.32
CA ASP A 172 18.97 -2.85 4.61
C ASP A 172 19.68 -3.73 5.67
N LYS A 173 20.84 -3.29 6.14
CA LYS A 173 21.64 -4.03 7.15
C LYS A 173 20.92 -4.20 8.50
N ASP A 174 19.99 -3.30 8.82
CA ASP A 174 19.29 -3.26 10.10
C ASP A 174 17.96 -4.01 10.03
N GLY A 175 17.48 -4.36 8.84
CA GLY A 175 16.31 -5.20 8.59
C GLY A 175 15.51 -4.69 7.40
N GLY A 176 14.18 -4.82 7.45
CA GLY A 176 13.35 -4.48 6.30
C GLY A 176 11.90 -4.83 6.49
N MET A 177 11.13 -4.71 5.40
CA MET A 177 9.75 -5.20 5.34
C MET A 177 9.53 -5.96 4.04
N GLU A 178 8.62 -6.93 4.10
CA GLU A 178 8.27 -7.75 2.94
C GLU A 178 6.76 -8.05 2.94
N LEU A 179 6.14 -7.94 1.77
CA LEU A 179 4.79 -8.43 1.51
C LEU A 179 4.85 -9.90 1.10
N ARG A 180 4.20 -10.74 1.90
CA ARG A 180 4.05 -12.19 1.68
C ARG A 180 2.60 -12.55 1.45
N ASN A 181 2.36 -13.74 0.91
CA ASN A 181 1.02 -14.29 0.70
C ASN A 181 0.08 -13.32 -0.04
N ILE A 182 0.62 -12.67 -1.08
CA ILE A 182 -0.11 -11.70 -1.89
C ILE A 182 -1.26 -12.41 -2.62
N GLN A 183 -2.48 -11.94 -2.40
CA GLN A 183 -3.70 -12.41 -3.05
C GLN A 183 -4.31 -11.30 -3.89
N GLU A 184 -4.15 -11.41 -5.21
CA GLU A 184 -4.72 -10.46 -6.16
C GLU A 184 -6.24 -10.65 -6.28
N GLY A 185 -6.99 -9.56 -6.28
CA GLY A 185 -8.44 -9.60 -6.41
C GLY A 185 -9.11 -8.42 -5.73
N SER A 186 -10.39 -8.22 -6.06
CA SER A 186 -11.19 -7.13 -5.51
C SER A 186 -11.28 -7.21 -3.99
N GLN A 187 -11.05 -6.07 -3.34
CA GLN A 187 -11.22 -5.88 -1.90
C GLN A 187 -12.61 -5.28 -1.64
N SER A 188 -13.30 -5.77 -0.61
CA SER A 188 -14.60 -5.24 -0.22
C SER A 188 -14.51 -3.76 0.15
N ALA A 189 -15.42 -2.93 -0.36
CA ALA A 189 -15.48 -1.51 -0.02
C ALA A 189 -15.59 -1.27 1.50
N SER A 190 -16.31 -2.16 2.21
CA SER A 190 -16.48 -2.09 3.66
C SER A 190 -15.18 -2.21 4.46
N LEU A 191 -14.10 -2.74 3.88
CA LEU A 191 -12.79 -2.73 4.53
C LEU A 191 -12.27 -1.30 4.71
N PHE A 192 -12.63 -0.37 3.83
CA PHE A 192 -12.09 0.99 3.82
C PHE A 192 -13.06 2.03 4.40
N GLU A 193 -14.05 1.56 5.17
CA GLU A 193 -15.05 2.40 5.80
C GLU A 193 -14.97 2.27 7.33
N ILE A 194 -15.44 3.30 8.04
CA ILE A 194 -15.63 3.22 9.49
C ILE A 194 -16.87 2.35 9.75
N PRO A 195 -16.76 1.24 10.51
CA PRO A 195 -17.91 0.38 10.72
C PRO A 195 -19.03 1.05 11.51
N ALA A 196 -20.28 0.65 11.25
CA ALA A 196 -21.43 1.20 11.94
C ALA A 196 -21.34 1.06 13.47
N GLY A 197 -21.72 2.12 14.18
CA GLY A 197 -21.71 2.19 15.64
C GLY A 197 -20.34 2.50 16.26
N TYR A 198 -19.32 2.80 15.45
CA TYR A 198 -18.05 3.32 15.97
C TYR A 198 -18.21 4.77 16.42
N GLN A 199 -17.62 5.11 17.56
CA GLN A 199 -17.63 6.46 18.12
C GLN A 199 -16.35 7.20 17.77
N LYS A 200 -16.45 8.47 17.36
CA LYS A 200 -15.28 9.31 17.12
C LYS A 200 -14.62 9.63 18.47
N PHE A 201 -13.35 9.29 18.58
CA PHE A 201 -12.49 9.71 19.67
C PHE A 201 -11.93 11.10 19.35
N ASP A 202 -12.18 12.07 20.23
CA ASP A 202 -11.77 13.45 20.03
C ASP A 202 -10.35 13.69 20.59
N LEU A 203 -9.42 14.02 19.69
CA LEU A 203 -8.04 14.38 20.01
C LEU A 203 -7.93 15.75 20.72
N GLY A 204 -8.94 16.62 20.61
CA GLY A 204 -8.91 17.99 21.15
C GLY A 204 -8.75 18.05 22.67
N ASN A 205 -9.08 16.99 23.39
CA ASN A 205 -8.94 16.90 24.86
C ASN A 205 -7.63 16.26 25.32
N MET A 206 -6.81 15.71 24.42
CA MET A 206 -5.45 15.29 24.77
C MET A 206 -4.50 16.47 24.61
N ARG A 207 -4.15 17.12 25.72
CA ARG A 207 -2.96 17.97 25.81
C ARG A 207 -1.74 17.11 25.43
N LEU A 208 -1.28 17.20 24.19
CA LEU A 208 0.02 16.64 23.82
C LEU A 208 1.08 17.30 24.72
N PRO A 209 1.97 16.54 25.37
CA PRO A 209 3.07 17.13 26.10
C PRO A 209 3.90 17.96 25.12
N GLN A 210 3.99 19.27 25.37
CA GLN A 210 4.89 20.15 24.63
C GLN A 210 6.31 19.60 24.84
N ARG A 211 6.97 19.24 23.75
CA ARG A 211 8.42 19.04 23.73
C ARG A 211 9.08 20.36 23.40
#